data_AF-A0A447TZ11-F1
#
_entry.id   AF-A0A447TZ11-F1
#
_cell.length_a   1.000
_cell.length_b   1.000
_cell.length_c   1.000
_cell.angle_alpha   90.00
_cell.angle_beta   90.00
_cell.angle_gamma   90.00
#
_symmetry.space_group_name_H-M   'P 1'
#
loop_
_entity.id
_entity.type
_entity.pdbx_description
1 polymer ?
#
loop_
_entity_poly.entity_id
_entity_poly.type
_entity_poly.pdbx_seq_one_letter_code
_entity_poly.pdbx_strand_id
1 'polypeptide(L)' 'MIDLYYAPTPNGHKITLFLEEAELAYRLLKVDISKGNQFRPDFLAISSQ' A
#
# COMPACT_ATOMS: atom_id res chain seq x y z
N MET A 1 2.53 -1.62 14.42
CA MET A 1 2.22 -0.50 13.51
C MET A 1 2.34 -1.02 12.09
N ILE A 2 1.27 -0.91 11.30
CA ILE A 2 1.16 -1.51 9.96
C ILE A 2 1.71 -0.54 8.90
N ASP A 3 2.53 -1.05 7.99
CA ASP A 3 3.00 -0.30 6.82
C ASP A 3 2.15 -0.66 5.61
N LEU A 4 1.30 0.27 5.17
CA LEU A 4 0.46 0.08 3.99
C LEU A 4 1.12 0.77 2.78
N TYR A 5 1.70 -0.04 1.89
CA TYR A 5 2.14 0.43 0.58
C TYR A 5 0.94 0.74 -0.30
N TYR A 6 0.76 2.02 -0.65
CA TYR A 6 -0.52 2.53 -1.09
C TYR A 6 -0.44 3.35 -2.39
N ALA A 7 -1.42 3.09 -3.26
CA ALA A 7 -1.81 3.95 -4.35
C ALA A 7 -3.34 4.20 -4.28
N PRO A 8 -3.84 5.38 -4.68
CA PRO A 8 -5.27 5.71 -4.66
C PRO A 8 -6.03 4.97 -5.76
N THR A 9 -6.21 3.67 -5.56
CA THR A 9 -6.92 2.75 -6.43
C THR A 9 -8.03 2.07 -5.63
N PRO A 10 -9.06 1.47 -6.27
CA PRO A 10 -10.07 0.70 -5.56
C PRO A 10 -9.49 -0.39 -4.66
N ASN A 11 -8.39 -1.04 -5.05
CA ASN A 11 -7.72 -2.05 -4.23
C ASN A 11 -7.00 -1.45 -3.03
N GLY A 12 -6.36 -0.28 -3.19
CA GLY A 12 -5.76 0.45 -2.06
C GLY A 12 -6.80 0.86 -1.02
N HIS A 13 -7.95 1.36 -1.48
CA HIS A 13 -9.03 1.82 -0.59
C HIS A 13 -9.66 0.71 0.26
N LYS A 14 -9.73 -0.53 -0.25
CA LYS A 14 -10.24 -1.67 0.53
C LYS A 14 -9.47 -1.83 1.85
N ILE A 15 -8.15 -1.68 1.79
CA ILE A 15 -7.29 -1.90 2.95
C ILE A 15 -7.35 -0.71 3.90
N THR A 16 -7.41 0.52 3.40
CA THR A 16 -7.62 1.69 4.27
C THR A 16 -8.97 1.61 4.97
N LEU A 17 -10.05 1.22 4.29
CA LEU A 17 -11.37 1.03 4.92
C LEU A 17 -11.29 0.04 6.07
N PHE A 18 -10.69 -1.13 5.86
CA PHE A 18 -10.53 -2.12 6.92
C PHE A 18 -9.70 -1.59 8.11
N LEU A 19 -8.59 -0.91 7.83
CA LEU A 19 -7.70 -0.40 8.89
C LEU A 19 -8.36 0.68 9.74
N GLU A 20 -9.17 1.54 9.13
CA GLU A 20 -9.99 2.52 9.86
C GLU A 20 -11.08 1.83 10.70
N GLU A 21 -11.88 0.94 10.11
CA GLU A 21 -12.99 0.23 10.81
C GLU A 21 -12.49 -0.66 11.96
N ALA A 22 -11.28 -1.21 11.84
CA ALA A 22 -10.65 -2.03 12.87
C ALA A 22 -9.85 -1.22 13.91
N GLU A 23 -9.82 0.11 13.79
CA GLU A 23 -9.05 1.02 14.65
C GLU A 23 -7.56 0.62 14.78
N LEU A 24 -6.96 0.11 13.70
CA LEU A 24 -5.58 -0.37 13.70
C LEU A 24 -4.60 0.73 13.32
N ALA A 25 -3.57 0.95 14.13
CA ALA A 25 -2.53 1.92 13.83
C ALA A 25 -1.71 1.53 12.58
N TYR A 26 -1.75 2.36 11.54
CA TYR A 26 -1.01 2.19 10.30
C TYR A 26 -0.40 3.50 9.79
N ARG A 27 0.56 3.39 8.87
CA ARG A 27 1.07 4.51 8.08
C ARG A 27 1.04 4.18 6.59
N LEU A 28 0.86 5.20 5.77
CA LEU A 28 0.85 5.08 4.32
C LEU A 28 2.25 5.29 3.74
N LEU A 29 2.72 4.30 2.98
CA LEU A 29 3.92 4.38 2.16
C LEU A 29 3.51 4.50 0.70
N LYS A 30 3.60 5.71 0.13
CA LYS A 30 3.08 5.96 -1.23
C LYS A 30 3.88 5.20 -2.29
N VAL A 31 3.19 4.49 -3.16
CA VAL A 31 3.74 3.86 -4.37
C VAL A 31 3.14 4.53 -5.59
N ASP A 32 3.96 5.28 -6.32
CA ASP A 32 3.55 5.91 -7.58
C ASP A 32 3.55 4.88 -8.72
N ILE A 33 2.39 4.25 -8.91
CA ILE A 33 2.21 3.22 -9.95
C ILE A 33 2.23 3.77 -11.37
N SER A 34 1.99 5.09 -11.54
CA SER A 34 2.06 5.75 -12.84
C SER A 34 3.50 5.89 -13.35
N LYS A 35 4.47 5.92 -12.41
CA LYS A 35 5.91 5.93 -12.69
C LYS A 35 6.55 4.55 -12.66
N GLY A 36 5.77 3.49 -12.47
CA GLY A 36 6.29 2.13 -12.41
C GLY A 36 7.02 1.78 -11.10
N ASN A 37 6.80 2.54 -10.00
CA ASN A 37 7.51 2.28 -8.74
C ASN A 37 7.23 0.88 -8.15
N GLN A 38 6.14 0.24 -8.54
CA GLN A 38 5.82 -1.15 -8.19
C GLN A 38 6.79 -2.18 -8.79
N PHE A 39 7.63 -1.80 -9.74
CA PHE A 39 8.64 -2.69 -10.32
C PHE A 39 10.03 -2.51 -9.73
N ARG A 40 10.18 -1.58 -8.77
CA ARG A 40 11.47 -1.37 -8.13
C ARG A 40 11.83 -2.59 -7.26
N PRO A 41 13.11 -3.00 -7.18
CA PRO A 41 13.51 -4.19 -6.43
C PRO A 41 13.12 -4.17 -4.95
N ASP A 42 13.14 -2.99 -4.33
CA ASP A 42 12.73 -2.78 -2.94
C ASP A 42 11.24 -3.09 -2.72
N PHE A 43 10.37 -2.67 -3.63
CA PHE A 43 8.94 -3.01 -3.58
C PHE A 43 8.69 -4.47 -3.93
N LEU A 44 9.36 -5.02 -4.95
CA LEU A 44 9.22 -6.42 -5.36
C LEU A 44 9.67 -7.42 -4.29
N ALA A 45 10.60 -7.02 -3.40
CA ALA A 45 10.96 -7.82 -2.23
C ALA A 45 9.80 -8.01 -1.24
N ILE A 46 8.76 -7.15 -1.32
CA ILE A 46 7.58 -7.17 -0.45
C ILE A 46 6.37 -7.74 -1.21
N SER A 47 6.21 -7.37 -2.48
CA SER A 47 5.10 -7.75 -3.35
C SER A 47 5.64 -8.22 -4.69
N SER A 48 5.96 -9.51 -4.79
CA SER A 48 6.75 -10.10 -5.88
C SER A 48 5.93 -10.63 -7.08
N GLN A 49 4.65 -10.27 -7.19
CA GLN A 49 3.76 -10.74 -8.27
C GLN A 49 3.39 -9.61 -9.23
#